data_AF-A0A7J5UXF1-F1
#
_entry.id   AF-A0A7J5UXF1-F1
#
_cell.length_a   1.000
_cell.length_b   1.000
_cell.length_c   1.000
_cell.angle_alpha   90.00
_cell.angle_beta   90.00
_cell.angle_gamma   90.00
#
_symmetry.space_group_name_H-M   'P 1'
#
loop_
_entity.id
_entity.type
_entity.pdbx_description
1 polymer ?
#
loop_
_entity_poly.entity_id
_entity_poly.type
_entity_poly.pdbx_seq_one_letter_code
_entity_poly.pdbx_strand_id
1 'polypeptide(L)'
;MPTNLNALIRYKTIDQCLSNRSIKCTIERLQNECSEAMGEKRGIYKTISVRTIRDDIRVMRSDILGFNAPIVFVNGRYFYSDKNYSIFQQYIVDVEMLKSVYDLLLQNKDSINSVLVNKAIILLADSLNIEPPREILDKMLYEREPGMNNSKLVKKYLSNYNALNDQIQDDLDSIRFCFAERSPEEQLLVDKIYEKELAAARIAKLDYDNIIQGNINGFQWKSILVLMNHLKN
;
A
#
# COMPACT_ATOMS: atom_id res chain seq x y z
N MET A 1 9.84 -17.50 31.53
CA MET A 1 9.29 -18.24 30.37
C MET A 1 9.12 -17.29 29.20
N PRO A 2 9.29 -17.72 27.94
CA PRO A 2 9.07 -16.85 26.79
C PRO A 2 7.58 -16.50 26.68
N THR A 3 7.26 -15.26 27.04
CA THR A 3 5.90 -14.74 27.20
C THR A 3 5.12 -14.73 25.88
N ASN A 4 5.84 -14.59 24.77
CA ASN A 4 5.27 -14.36 23.45
C ASN A 4 4.50 -15.58 22.91
N LEU A 5 5.10 -16.77 22.92
CA LEU A 5 4.42 -17.99 22.44
C LEU A 5 3.20 -18.36 23.29
N ASN A 6 3.21 -18.07 24.60
CA ASN A 6 2.04 -18.27 25.45
C ASN A 6 0.88 -17.34 25.07
N ALA A 7 1.18 -16.10 24.67
CA ALA A 7 0.15 -15.17 24.18
C ALA A 7 -0.45 -15.68 22.87
N LEU A 8 0.37 -16.12 21.91
CA LEU A 8 -0.10 -16.66 20.63
C LEU A 8 -1.02 -17.88 20.78
N ILE A 9 -0.71 -18.80 21.70
CA ILE A 9 -1.58 -19.94 21.99
C ILE A 9 -2.95 -19.45 22.48
N ARG A 10 -2.97 -18.50 23.41
CA ARG A 10 -4.23 -17.94 23.94
C ARG A 10 -5.01 -17.18 22.87
N TYR A 11 -4.36 -16.36 22.05
CA TYR A 11 -5.03 -15.66 20.96
C TYR A 11 -5.67 -16.62 19.97
N LYS A 12 -4.98 -17.72 19.62
CA LYS A 12 -5.55 -18.80 18.79
C LYS A 12 -6.79 -19.42 19.41
N THR A 13 -6.72 -19.76 20.69
CA THR A 13 -7.85 -20.39 21.39
C THR A 13 -9.03 -19.42 21.57
N ILE A 14 -8.77 -18.16 21.93
CA ILE A 14 -9.80 -17.12 22.05
C ILE A 14 -10.47 -16.91 20.69
N ASP A 15 -9.70 -16.79 19.61
CA ASP A 15 -10.26 -16.59 18.27
C ASP A 15 -11.20 -17.72 17.85
N GLN A 16 -10.80 -18.98 18.08
CA GLN A 16 -11.64 -20.15 17.79
C GLN A 16 -12.95 -20.13 18.57
N CYS A 17 -12.89 -19.74 19.84
CA CYS A 17 -14.08 -19.58 20.68
C CYS A 17 -15.00 -18.48 20.12
N LEU A 18 -14.46 -17.28 19.87
CA LEU A 18 -15.26 -16.12 19.45
C LEU A 18 -15.85 -16.25 18.04
N SER A 19 -15.18 -17.00 17.17
CA SER A 19 -15.64 -17.29 15.80
C SER A 19 -16.81 -18.28 15.77
N ASN A 20 -16.92 -19.16 16.78
CA ASN A 20 -17.96 -20.19 16.83
C ASN A 20 -19.21 -19.72 17.57
N ARG A 21 -20.27 -19.36 16.82
CA ARG A 21 -21.54 -18.88 17.40
C ARG A 21 -22.34 -19.93 18.15
N SER A 22 -22.06 -21.21 17.92
CA SER A 22 -22.70 -22.30 18.67
C SER A 22 -22.15 -22.42 20.08
N ILE A 23 -21.01 -21.79 20.38
CA ILE A 23 -20.36 -21.81 21.69
C ILE A 23 -20.73 -20.55 22.48
N LYS A 24 -21.13 -20.73 23.73
CA LYS A 24 -21.31 -19.63 24.68
C LYS A 24 -19.96 -19.27 25.29
N CYS A 25 -19.30 -18.28 24.71
CA CYS A 25 -17.97 -17.84 25.15
C CYS A 25 -18.07 -16.91 26.37
N THR A 26 -18.27 -17.50 27.55
CA THR A 26 -18.14 -16.81 28.83
C THR A 26 -16.67 -16.64 29.20
N ILE A 27 -16.37 -15.76 30.17
CA ILE A 27 -14.99 -15.55 30.63
C ILE A 27 -14.37 -16.84 31.21
N GLU A 28 -15.16 -17.62 31.93
CA GLU A 28 -14.76 -18.92 32.50
C GLU A 28 -14.49 -19.95 31.40
N ARG A 29 -15.32 -19.97 30.35
CA ARG A 29 -15.08 -20.85 29.19
C ARG A 29 -13.75 -20.53 28.53
N LEU A 30 -13.50 -19.25 28.23
CA LEU A 30 -12.24 -18.81 27.64
C LEU A 30 -11.04 -19.15 28.53
N GLN A 31 -11.20 -19.02 29.85
CA GLN A 31 -10.18 -19.40 30.82
C GLN A 31 -9.85 -20.90 30.76
N ASN A 32 -10.88 -21.75 30.76
CA ASN A 32 -10.73 -23.20 30.72
C ASN A 32 -10.08 -23.66 29.41
N GLU A 33 -10.63 -23.22 28.28
CA GLU A 33 -10.14 -23.55 26.93
C GLU A 33 -8.67 -23.12 26.75
N CYS A 34 -8.31 -21.92 27.19
CA CYS A 34 -6.92 -21.48 27.12
C CYS A 34 -6.00 -22.28 28.06
N SER A 35 -6.48 -22.66 29.24
CA SER A 35 -5.70 -23.42 30.22
C SER A 35 -5.44 -24.84 29.72
N GLU A 36 -6.45 -25.46 29.09
CA GLU A 36 -6.36 -26.76 28.44
C GLU A 36 -5.40 -26.71 27.24
N ALA A 37 -5.57 -25.75 26.32
CA ALA A 37 -4.69 -25.59 25.17
C ALA A 37 -3.22 -25.35 25.56
N MET A 38 -2.98 -24.67 26.69
CA MET A 38 -1.65 -24.51 27.26
C MET A 38 -1.13 -25.83 27.84
N GLY A 39 -1.97 -26.58 28.54
CA GLY A 39 -1.67 -27.92 29.06
C GLY A 39 -1.24 -28.88 27.96
N GLU A 40 -2.02 -28.98 26.89
CA GLU A 40 -1.75 -29.87 25.76
C GLU A 40 -0.46 -29.51 25.01
N LYS A 41 -0.26 -28.22 24.72
CA LYS A 41 0.88 -27.77 23.88
C LYS A 41 2.19 -27.64 24.64
N ARG A 42 2.14 -27.47 25.96
CA ARG A 42 3.33 -27.19 26.80
C ARG A 42 3.54 -28.20 27.92
N GLY A 43 2.59 -29.08 28.19
CA GLY A 43 2.57 -29.92 29.40
C GLY A 43 2.33 -29.13 30.69
N ILE A 44 1.84 -27.89 30.61
CA ILE A 44 1.67 -27.00 31.77
C ILE A 44 0.18 -26.88 32.11
N TYR A 45 -0.26 -27.64 33.10
CA TYR A 45 -1.64 -27.60 33.61
C TYR A 45 -1.83 -26.52 34.67
N LYS A 46 -1.58 -25.26 34.28
CA LYS A 46 -1.85 -24.09 35.14
C LYS A 46 -3.07 -23.34 34.63
N THR A 47 -4.03 -23.10 35.52
CA THR A 47 -5.17 -22.24 35.24
C THR A 47 -4.69 -20.83 34.91
N ILE A 48 -5.05 -20.34 33.73
CA ILE A 48 -4.82 -18.95 33.34
C ILE A 48 -5.73 -18.06 34.17
N SER A 49 -5.25 -16.88 34.58
CA SER A 49 -6.09 -15.98 35.38
C SER A 49 -7.16 -15.28 34.51
N VAL A 50 -8.31 -14.96 35.11
CA VAL A 50 -9.34 -14.12 34.47
C VAL A 50 -8.77 -12.79 34.00
N ARG A 51 -7.85 -12.20 34.77
CA ARG A 51 -7.17 -10.95 34.42
C ARG A 51 -6.40 -11.10 33.10
N THR A 52 -5.65 -12.19 32.94
CA THR A 52 -4.90 -12.48 31.70
C THR A 52 -5.83 -12.57 30.50
N ILE A 53 -6.95 -13.28 30.60
CA ILE A 53 -7.92 -13.38 29.48
C ILE A 53 -8.51 -12.00 29.14
N ARG A 54 -8.86 -11.19 30.15
CA ARG A 54 -9.37 -9.83 29.91
C ARG A 54 -8.32 -8.94 29.25
N ASP A 55 -7.07 -9.03 29.68
CA ASP A 55 -5.95 -8.29 29.10
C ASP A 55 -5.71 -8.73 27.65
N ASP A 56 -5.78 -10.03 27.35
CA ASP A 56 -5.68 -10.55 25.97
C ASP A 56 -6.81 -10.03 25.08
N ILE A 57 -8.06 -10.05 25.56
CA ILE A 57 -9.21 -9.48 24.82
C ILE A 57 -9.01 -7.98 24.58
N ARG A 58 -8.50 -7.24 25.58
CA ARG A 58 -8.19 -5.81 25.43
C ARG A 58 -7.14 -5.59 24.34
N VAL A 59 -6.07 -6.40 24.33
CA VAL A 59 -5.03 -6.32 23.30
C VAL A 59 -5.58 -6.68 21.91
N MET A 60 -6.38 -7.74 21.81
CA MET A 60 -7.01 -8.15 20.53
C MET A 60 -7.93 -7.06 19.96
N ARG A 61 -8.64 -6.30 20.81
CA ARG A 61 -9.45 -5.14 20.41
C ARG A 61 -8.62 -3.94 19.96
N SER A 62 -7.39 -3.81 20.45
CA SER A 62 -6.53 -2.67 20.17
C SER A 62 -5.81 -2.78 18.82
N ASP A 63 -5.16 -1.68 18.43
CA ASP A 63 -4.30 -1.56 17.27
C ASP A 63 -2.87 -2.09 17.51
N ILE A 64 -2.50 -2.40 18.76
CA ILE A 64 -1.14 -2.82 19.17
C ILE A 64 -0.60 -3.98 18.31
N LEU A 65 -1.46 -4.96 17.99
CA LEU A 65 -1.12 -6.12 17.16
C LEU A 65 -1.70 -6.02 15.73
N GLY A 66 -2.38 -4.92 15.41
CA GLY A 66 -3.04 -4.69 14.12
C GLY A 66 -4.36 -5.45 13.93
N PHE A 67 -4.77 -6.32 14.87
CA PHE A 67 -6.00 -7.11 14.73
C PHE A 67 -7.27 -6.25 14.72
N ASN A 68 -7.37 -5.26 15.61
CA ASN A 68 -8.56 -4.42 15.78
C ASN A 68 -9.85 -5.25 15.86
N ALA A 69 -9.82 -6.34 16.64
CA ALA A 69 -10.86 -7.35 16.61
C ALA A 69 -12.20 -6.78 17.10
N PRO A 70 -13.31 -6.99 16.36
CA PRO A 70 -14.61 -6.43 16.66
C PRO A 70 -15.34 -7.26 17.74
N ILE A 71 -14.68 -7.46 18.89
CA ILE A 71 -15.19 -8.27 19.99
C ILE A 71 -16.23 -7.47 20.77
N VAL A 72 -17.45 -7.99 20.90
CA VAL A 72 -18.53 -7.42 21.70
C VAL A 72 -18.82 -8.32 22.90
N PHE A 73 -19.30 -7.73 24.00
CA PHE A 73 -19.74 -8.46 25.19
C PHE A 73 -21.21 -8.16 25.47
N VAL A 74 -22.07 -9.18 25.38
CA VAL A 74 -23.52 -9.07 25.64
C VAL A 74 -23.99 -10.29 26.41
N ASN A 75 -24.86 -10.10 27.41
CA ASN A 75 -25.47 -11.18 28.19
C ASN A 75 -24.45 -12.18 28.77
N GLY A 76 -23.32 -11.67 29.27
CA GLY A 76 -22.28 -12.49 29.89
C GLY A 76 -21.36 -13.24 28.91
N ARG A 77 -21.46 -12.97 27.61
CA ARG A 77 -20.73 -13.70 26.56
C ARG A 77 -19.98 -12.76 25.63
N TYR A 78 -18.79 -13.18 25.22
CA TYR A 78 -17.99 -12.54 24.19
C TYR A 78 -18.26 -13.16 22.82
N PHE A 79 -18.24 -12.37 21.76
CA PHE A 79 -18.31 -12.84 20.37
C PHE A 79 -17.82 -11.74 19.42
N TYR A 80 -17.45 -12.10 18.19
CA TYR A 80 -17.22 -11.11 17.14
C TYR A 80 -18.55 -10.57 16.59
N SER A 81 -18.67 -9.24 16.46
CA SER A 81 -19.86 -8.65 15.84
C SER A 81 -19.99 -9.05 14.38
N ASP A 82 -18.88 -9.09 13.66
CA ASP A 82 -18.79 -9.67 12.32
C ASP A 82 -18.68 -11.20 12.40
N LYS A 83 -19.52 -11.89 11.63
CA LYS A 83 -19.59 -13.36 11.54
C LYS A 83 -18.40 -13.97 10.82
N ASN A 84 -17.81 -13.23 9.89
CA ASN A 84 -16.75 -13.72 9.02
C ASN A 84 -15.36 -13.28 9.51
N TYR A 85 -15.31 -12.62 10.66
CA TYR A 85 -14.07 -12.19 11.26
C TYR A 85 -13.42 -13.35 12.04
N SER A 86 -12.14 -13.55 11.78
CA SER A 86 -11.21 -14.25 12.67
C SER A 86 -9.86 -13.55 12.51
N ILE A 87 -9.11 -13.43 13.61
CA ILE A 87 -7.75 -12.85 13.58
C ILE A 87 -6.81 -13.69 12.71
N PHE A 88 -7.18 -14.94 12.40
CA PHE A 88 -6.44 -15.83 11.49
C PHE A 88 -7.09 -15.94 10.10
N GLN A 89 -8.36 -15.56 9.89
CA GLN A 89 -8.96 -15.49 8.55
C GLN A 89 -8.44 -14.30 7.73
N GLN A 90 -7.96 -13.24 8.37
CA GLN A 90 -7.31 -12.13 7.66
C GLN A 90 -5.94 -12.49 7.05
N TYR A 91 -5.40 -13.67 7.36
CA TYR A 91 -4.20 -14.19 6.73
C TYR A 91 -4.57 -15.46 5.96
N ILE A 92 -4.27 -15.47 4.66
CA ILE A 92 -4.55 -16.53 3.70
C ILE A 92 -5.95 -16.40 3.04
N VAL A 93 -6.16 -15.29 2.33
CA VAL A 93 -6.44 -15.53 0.91
C VAL A 93 -5.13 -16.06 0.37
N ASP A 94 -5.13 -17.30 -0.14
CA ASP A 94 -3.93 -17.97 -0.62
C ASP A 94 -3.15 -17.00 -1.50
N VAL A 95 -2.01 -16.53 -0.99
CA VAL A 95 -1.21 -15.50 -1.65
C VAL A 95 -0.79 -16.02 -3.02
N GLU A 96 -0.62 -17.34 -3.15
CA GLU A 96 -0.36 -17.99 -4.44
C GLU A 96 -1.59 -17.94 -5.35
N MET A 97 -2.81 -18.11 -4.83
CA MET A 97 -4.04 -17.93 -5.59
C MET A 97 -4.21 -16.47 -6.03
N LEU A 98 -4.06 -15.50 -5.13
CA LEU A 98 -4.15 -14.07 -5.47
C LEU A 98 -3.09 -13.66 -6.48
N LYS A 99 -1.86 -14.16 -6.32
CA LYS A 99 -0.78 -13.95 -7.27
C LYS A 99 -1.10 -14.60 -8.62
N SER A 100 -1.67 -15.80 -8.63
CA SER A 100 -2.11 -16.47 -9.86
C SER A 100 -3.21 -15.69 -10.58
N VAL A 101 -4.17 -15.12 -9.84
CA VAL A 101 -5.21 -14.25 -10.40
C VAL A 101 -4.60 -12.96 -10.94
N TYR A 102 -3.69 -12.34 -10.19
CA TYR A 102 -2.96 -11.15 -10.62
C TYR A 102 -2.18 -11.41 -11.92
N ASP A 103 -1.42 -12.51 -11.99
CA ASP A 103 -0.64 -12.91 -13.15
C ASP A 103 -1.54 -13.20 -14.37
N LEU A 104 -2.69 -13.87 -14.16
CA LEU A 104 -3.68 -14.10 -15.22
C LEU A 104 -4.25 -12.79 -15.77
N LEU A 105 -4.64 -11.87 -14.90
CA LEU A 105 -5.17 -10.57 -15.30
C LEU A 105 -4.12 -9.76 -16.05
N LEU A 106 -2.86 -9.83 -15.60
CA LEU A 106 -1.75 -9.13 -16.23
C LEU A 106 -1.46 -9.67 -17.63
N GLN A 107 -1.44 -11.00 -17.81
CA GLN A 107 -1.22 -11.65 -19.12
C GLN A 107 -2.33 -11.33 -20.13
N ASN A 108 -3.55 -11.10 -19.66
CA ASN A 108 -4.73 -10.85 -20.52
C ASN A 108 -5.14 -9.38 -20.57
N LYS A 109 -4.33 -8.46 -20.02
CA LYS A 109 -4.68 -7.03 -19.89
C LYS A 109 -5.04 -6.39 -21.23
N ASP A 110 -4.29 -6.73 -22.27
CA ASP A 110 -4.42 -6.12 -23.61
C ASP A 110 -5.62 -6.71 -24.38
N SER A 111 -6.01 -7.96 -24.06
CA SER A 111 -7.16 -8.64 -24.67
C SER A 111 -8.49 -8.19 -24.09
N ILE A 112 -8.54 -7.89 -22.78
CA ILE A 112 -9.78 -7.51 -22.09
C ILE A 112 -10.02 -6.00 -22.14
N ASN A 113 -8.95 -5.20 -22.30
CA ASN A 113 -8.94 -3.73 -22.42
C ASN A 113 -10.09 -3.04 -21.66
N SER A 114 -10.21 -3.35 -20.37
CA SER A 114 -11.27 -2.85 -19.50
C SER A 114 -10.66 -2.11 -18.33
N VAL A 115 -11.19 -0.92 -18.06
CA VAL A 115 -10.83 -0.10 -16.90
C VAL A 115 -11.00 -0.89 -15.60
N LEU A 116 -12.02 -1.76 -15.50
CA LEU A 116 -12.23 -2.61 -14.33
C LEU A 116 -11.10 -3.61 -14.10
N VAL A 117 -10.51 -4.15 -15.18
CA VAL A 117 -9.38 -5.09 -15.10
C VAL A 117 -8.13 -4.35 -14.60
N ASN A 118 -7.83 -3.19 -15.17
CA ASN A 118 -6.71 -2.36 -14.73
C ASN A 118 -6.84 -1.98 -13.25
N LYS A 119 -8.06 -1.67 -12.79
CA LYS A 119 -8.34 -1.35 -11.38
C LYS A 119 -8.14 -2.58 -10.48
N ALA A 120 -8.62 -3.74 -10.90
CA ALA A 120 -8.43 -4.99 -10.18
C ALA A 120 -6.95 -5.34 -10.04
N ILE A 121 -6.15 -5.18 -11.11
CA ILE A 121 -4.69 -5.40 -11.10
C ILE A 121 -4.02 -4.53 -10.04
N ILE A 122 -4.36 -3.24 -9.96
CA ILE A 122 -3.77 -2.31 -8.98
C ILE A 122 -4.19 -2.65 -7.54
N LEU A 123 -5.46 -2.95 -7.32
CA LEU A 123 -5.95 -3.34 -5.99
C LEU A 123 -5.33 -4.64 -5.50
N LEU A 124 -5.15 -5.61 -6.40
CA LEU A 124 -4.47 -6.87 -6.12
C LEU A 124 -2.98 -6.64 -5.85
N ALA A 125 -2.30 -5.79 -6.62
CA ALA A 125 -0.90 -5.42 -6.38
C ALA A 125 -0.71 -4.76 -5.01
N ASP A 126 -1.59 -3.83 -4.61
CA ASP A 126 -1.58 -3.17 -3.28
C ASP A 126 -1.80 -4.22 -2.16
N SER A 127 -2.72 -5.17 -2.38
CA SER A 127 -3.00 -6.26 -1.42
C SER A 127 -1.87 -7.27 -1.31
N LEU A 128 -1.15 -7.53 -2.41
CA LEU A 128 0.01 -8.44 -2.47
C LEU A 128 1.33 -7.75 -2.11
N ASN A 129 1.33 -6.43 -1.91
CA ASN A 129 2.52 -5.60 -1.72
C ASN A 129 3.55 -5.76 -2.86
N ILE A 130 3.06 -5.81 -4.10
CA ILE A 130 3.84 -5.90 -5.35
C ILE A 130 3.75 -4.55 -6.09
N GLU A 131 4.81 -4.15 -6.78
CA GLU A 131 4.78 -2.97 -7.65
C GLU A 131 4.01 -3.30 -8.95
N PRO A 132 2.89 -2.63 -9.25
CA PRO A 132 2.16 -2.84 -10.49
C PRO A 132 2.93 -2.26 -11.68
N PRO A 133 2.66 -2.73 -12.91
CA PRO A 133 3.27 -2.16 -14.11
C PRO A 133 2.94 -0.68 -14.24
N ARG A 134 3.98 0.14 -14.50
CA ARG A 134 3.85 1.60 -14.63
C ARG A 134 2.82 2.01 -15.68
N GLU A 135 2.78 1.31 -16.82
CA GLU A 135 1.83 1.58 -17.90
C GLU A 135 0.36 1.58 -17.43
N ILE A 136 -0.02 0.66 -16.53
CA ILE A 136 -1.39 0.54 -16.00
C ILE A 136 -1.66 1.63 -14.97
N LEU A 137 -0.67 1.93 -14.14
CA LEU A 137 -0.73 2.99 -13.14
C LEU A 137 -0.89 4.36 -13.80
N ASP A 138 -0.13 4.63 -14.86
CA ASP A 138 -0.14 5.89 -15.60
C ASP A 138 -1.47 6.09 -16.34
N LYS A 139 -2.02 5.04 -16.99
CA LYS A 139 -3.36 5.06 -17.59
C LYS A 139 -4.46 5.41 -16.57
N MET A 140 -4.40 4.82 -15.39
CA MET A 140 -5.37 5.03 -14.31
C MET A 140 -5.28 6.42 -13.68
N LEU A 141 -4.07 6.97 -13.55
CA LEU A 141 -3.85 8.32 -13.06
C LEU A 141 -4.31 9.38 -14.08
N TYR A 142 -4.17 9.09 -15.38
CA TYR A 142 -4.63 9.94 -16.48
C TYR A 142 -6.16 10.05 -16.53
N GLU A 143 -6.88 8.95 -16.33
CA GLU A 143 -8.35 8.89 -16.44
C GLU A 143 -9.10 9.55 -15.24
N ARG A 144 -8.40 9.93 -14.15
CA ARG A 144 -8.98 10.57 -12.94
C ARG A 144 -10.23 9.85 -12.38
N GLU A 145 -10.24 8.53 -12.42
CA GLU A 145 -11.44 7.75 -12.10
C GLU A 145 -11.83 7.81 -10.60
N PRO A 146 -13.11 8.12 -10.27
CA PRO A 146 -13.58 8.18 -8.89
C PRO A 146 -13.49 6.81 -8.20
N GLY A 147 -12.78 6.77 -7.06
CA GLY A 147 -12.66 5.59 -6.19
C GLY A 147 -11.24 5.08 -5.96
N MET A 148 -10.22 5.67 -6.58
CA MET A 148 -8.80 5.36 -6.32
C MET A 148 -8.19 6.14 -5.15
N ASN A 149 -8.88 7.15 -4.62
CA ASN A 149 -8.39 8.07 -3.58
C ASN A 149 -7.99 7.40 -2.25
N ASN A 150 -8.18 6.09 -2.10
CA ASN A 150 -7.86 5.34 -0.89
C ASN A 150 -6.73 4.31 -1.06
N SER A 151 -6.23 4.03 -2.27
CA SER A 151 -5.07 3.13 -2.42
C SER A 151 -3.81 3.78 -1.84
N LYS A 152 -3.10 3.03 -0.99
CA LYS A 152 -1.85 3.50 -0.37
C LYS A 152 -0.77 3.72 -1.43
N LEU A 153 -0.74 2.84 -2.42
CA LEU A 153 0.21 2.91 -3.53
C LEU A 153 -0.01 4.17 -4.38
N VAL A 154 -1.25 4.45 -4.79
CA VAL A 154 -1.60 5.65 -5.57
C VAL A 154 -1.24 6.93 -4.82
N LYS A 155 -1.51 6.99 -3.51
CA LYS A 155 -1.12 8.14 -2.67
C LYS A 155 0.39 8.34 -2.62
N LYS A 156 1.17 7.26 -2.48
CA LYS A 156 2.64 7.28 -2.47
C LYS A 156 3.23 7.73 -3.81
N TYR A 157 2.65 7.30 -4.92
CA TYR A 157 3.09 7.75 -6.24
C TYR A 157 2.78 9.22 -6.48
N LEU A 158 1.57 9.68 -6.14
CA LEU A 158 1.18 11.09 -6.26
C LEU A 158 2.06 11.98 -5.38
N SER A 159 2.42 11.57 -4.16
CA SER A 159 3.34 12.34 -3.32
C SER A 159 4.74 12.44 -3.91
N ASN A 160 5.26 11.36 -4.50
CA ASN A 160 6.57 11.36 -5.14
C ASN A 160 6.59 12.20 -6.43
N TYR A 161 5.51 12.14 -7.23
CA TYR A 161 5.35 12.94 -8.43
C TYR A 161 5.27 14.43 -8.10
N ASN A 162 4.48 14.80 -7.10
CA ASN A 162 4.37 16.20 -6.66
C ASN A 162 5.71 16.70 -6.12
N ALA A 163 6.40 15.91 -5.28
CA ALA A 163 7.72 16.28 -4.76
C ALA A 163 8.77 16.49 -5.87
N LEU A 164 8.73 15.68 -6.93
CA LEU A 164 9.62 15.86 -8.08
C LEU A 164 9.30 17.13 -8.88
N ASN A 165 8.01 17.46 -9.05
CA ASN A 165 7.60 18.70 -9.69
C ASN A 165 7.99 19.93 -8.87
N ASP A 166 7.79 19.87 -7.55
CA ASP A 166 8.17 20.95 -6.63
C ASP A 166 9.69 21.19 -6.69
N GLN A 167 10.50 20.12 -6.70
CA GLN A 167 11.96 20.23 -6.85
C GLN A 167 12.37 20.87 -8.19
N ILE A 168 11.75 20.47 -9.30
CA ILE A 168 12.02 21.06 -10.62
C ILE A 168 11.63 22.54 -10.63
N GLN A 169 10.51 22.90 -10.01
CA GLN A 169 10.05 24.27 -9.91
C GLN A 169 11.00 25.12 -9.04
N ASP A 170 11.48 24.59 -7.92
CA ASP A 170 12.44 25.24 -7.04
C ASP A 170 13.80 25.46 -7.72
N ASP A 171 14.27 24.49 -8.51
CA ASP A 171 15.50 24.61 -9.29
C ASP A 171 15.36 25.69 -10.38
N LEU A 172 14.22 25.73 -11.07
CA LEU A 172 13.87 26.75 -12.06
C LEU A 172 13.76 28.16 -11.45
N ASP A 173 13.14 28.28 -10.28
CA ASP A 173 13.02 29.54 -9.55
C ASP A 173 14.37 30.00 -8.99
N SER A 174 15.23 29.08 -8.57
CA SER A 174 16.62 29.35 -8.16
C SER A 174 17.47 29.85 -9.33
N ILE A 175 17.33 29.25 -10.51
CA ILE A 175 17.95 29.74 -11.75
C ILE A 175 17.48 31.17 -12.02
N ARG A 176 16.16 31.41 -12.03
CA ARG A 176 15.58 32.74 -12.27
C ARG A 176 16.10 33.79 -11.27
N PHE A 177 16.23 33.43 -9.99
CA PHE A 177 16.74 34.29 -8.94
C PHE A 177 18.21 34.67 -9.15
N CYS A 178 19.07 33.71 -9.53
CA CYS A 178 20.50 33.95 -9.82
C CYS A 178 20.73 34.91 -11.00
N PHE A 179 19.73 35.12 -11.86
CA PHE A 179 19.80 35.97 -13.04
C PHE A 179 19.02 37.30 -12.90
N ALA A 180 18.46 37.59 -11.72
CA ALA A 180 17.59 38.75 -11.50
C ALA A 180 18.30 40.12 -11.60
N GLU A 181 19.62 40.20 -11.39
CA GLU A 181 20.39 41.47 -11.38
C GLU A 181 21.16 41.78 -12.67
N ARG A 182 20.92 41.05 -13.75
CA ARG A 182 21.63 41.24 -15.03
C ARG A 182 20.97 42.27 -15.95
N SER A 183 21.71 42.72 -16.97
CA SER A 183 21.23 43.71 -17.94
C SER A 183 19.98 43.20 -18.70
N PRO A 184 19.13 44.09 -19.25
CA PRO A 184 17.88 43.69 -19.94
C PRO A 184 18.08 42.68 -21.09
N GLU A 185 19.23 42.72 -21.75
CA GLU A 185 19.59 41.79 -22.84
C GLU A 185 19.95 40.38 -22.32
N GLU A 186 20.56 40.31 -21.13
CA GLU A 186 20.89 39.06 -20.46
C GLU A 186 19.64 38.41 -19.83
N GLN A 187 18.71 39.21 -19.32
CA GLN A 187 17.39 38.71 -18.86
C GLN A 187 16.60 38.08 -20.00
N LEU A 188 16.59 38.69 -21.19
CA LEU A 188 15.93 38.11 -22.37
C LEU A 188 16.55 36.77 -22.80
N LEU A 189 17.86 36.60 -22.63
CA LEU A 189 18.55 35.34 -22.92
C LEU A 189 18.20 34.26 -21.88
N VAL A 190 18.14 34.63 -20.61
CA VAL A 190 17.74 33.74 -19.50
C VAL A 190 16.29 33.32 -19.64
N ASP A 191 15.37 34.23 -19.97
CA ASP A 191 13.96 33.91 -20.21
C ASP A 191 13.79 32.96 -21.40
N LYS A 192 14.60 33.12 -22.46
CA LYS A 192 14.63 32.18 -23.60
C LYS A 192 15.18 30.81 -23.23
N ILE A 193 16.19 30.74 -22.36
CA ILE A 193 16.73 29.47 -21.84
C ILE A 193 15.69 28.81 -20.93
N TYR A 194 15.06 29.57 -20.05
CA TYR A 194 13.98 29.11 -19.16
C TYR A 194 12.81 28.56 -19.96
N GLU A 195 12.29 29.28 -20.95
CA GLU A 195 11.21 28.79 -21.82
C GLU A 195 11.65 27.57 -22.62
N LYS A 196 12.92 27.48 -23.03
CA LYS A 196 13.46 26.31 -23.72
C LYS A 196 13.62 25.10 -22.80
N GLU A 197 14.02 25.29 -21.55
CA GLU A 197 14.13 24.22 -20.54
C GLU A 197 12.77 23.78 -20.02
N LEU A 198 11.84 24.72 -19.80
CA LEU A 198 10.45 24.43 -19.48
C LEU A 198 9.75 23.71 -20.64
N ALA A 199 10.03 24.11 -21.88
CA ALA A 199 9.60 23.39 -23.07
C ALA A 199 10.26 22.01 -23.15
N ALA A 200 11.55 21.86 -22.81
CA ALA A 200 12.23 20.57 -22.78
C ALA A 200 11.71 19.65 -21.67
N ALA A 201 11.32 20.18 -20.51
CA ALA A 201 10.67 19.45 -19.42
C ALA A 201 9.23 19.06 -19.79
N ARG A 202 8.50 19.94 -20.50
CA ARG A 202 7.18 19.64 -21.10
C ARG A 202 7.29 18.63 -22.24
N ILE A 203 8.37 18.66 -23.02
CA ILE A 203 8.69 17.68 -24.07
C ILE A 203 9.13 16.36 -23.43
N ALA A 204 9.90 16.36 -22.35
CA ALA A 204 10.22 15.16 -21.59
C ALA A 204 8.98 14.54 -20.94
N LYS A 205 8.01 15.38 -20.54
CA LYS A 205 6.66 14.97 -20.11
C LYS A 205 5.86 14.37 -21.29
N LEU A 206 5.89 15.00 -22.47
CA LEU A 206 5.28 14.49 -23.71
C LEU A 206 6.00 13.24 -24.27
N ASP A 207 7.30 13.09 -24.04
CA ASP A 207 8.11 11.94 -24.46
C ASP A 207 7.92 10.78 -23.48
N TYR A 208 7.72 11.06 -22.19
CA TYR A 208 7.18 10.11 -21.22
C TYR A 208 5.78 9.64 -21.68
N ASP A 209 4.92 10.56 -22.11
CA ASP A 209 3.59 10.26 -22.68
C ASP A 209 3.67 9.48 -24.02
N ASN A 210 4.68 9.72 -24.87
CA ASN A 210 4.90 8.97 -26.13
C ASN A 210 5.51 7.58 -25.89
N ILE A 211 6.38 7.43 -24.88
CA ILE A 211 6.87 6.14 -24.38
C ILE A 211 5.70 5.32 -23.79
N ILE A 212 4.76 5.98 -23.11
CA ILE A 212 3.49 5.38 -22.61
C ILE A 212 2.56 4.94 -23.76
N GLN A 213 2.63 5.59 -24.93
CA GLN A 213 1.83 5.21 -26.12
C GLN A 213 2.49 4.14 -27.02
N GLY A 214 3.68 3.63 -26.68
CA GLY A 214 4.29 2.48 -27.37
C GLY A 214 4.83 2.77 -28.78
N ASN A 215 5.03 4.03 -29.16
CA ASN A 215 5.44 4.40 -30.52
C ASN A 215 6.98 4.58 -30.59
N ILE A 216 7.73 3.48 -30.68
CA ILE A 216 9.17 3.55 -30.94
C ILE A 216 9.39 3.53 -32.45
N ASN A 217 9.74 4.68 -33.02
CA ASN A 217 10.61 4.74 -34.19
C ASN A 217 11.51 5.97 -34.11
N GLY A 218 12.75 5.73 -33.66
CA GLY A 218 13.89 6.63 -33.87
C GLY A 218 14.08 7.74 -32.84
N PHE A 219 14.72 7.43 -31.70
CA PHE A 219 15.27 8.46 -30.82
C PHE A 219 16.80 8.55 -30.98
N GLN A 220 17.30 9.71 -31.40
CA GLN A 220 18.73 10.01 -31.38
C GLN A 220 19.16 10.43 -29.97
N TRP A 221 19.66 9.47 -29.18
CA TRP A 221 20.28 9.66 -27.86
C TRP A 221 21.43 10.70 -27.80
N LYS A 222 21.91 11.20 -28.95
CA LYS A 222 22.97 12.19 -29.04
C LYS A 222 22.59 13.55 -28.45
N SER A 223 21.33 13.97 -28.53
CA SER A 223 20.93 15.33 -28.10
C SER A 223 20.88 15.50 -26.58
N ILE A 224 20.45 14.47 -25.83
CA ILE A 224 20.40 14.49 -24.36
C ILE A 224 21.80 14.39 -23.77
N LEU A 225 22.68 13.58 -24.36
CA LEU A 225 24.10 13.49 -23.95
C LEU A 225 24.86 14.81 -24.21
N VAL A 226 24.53 15.52 -25.29
CA VAL A 226 25.09 16.86 -25.59
C VAL A 226 24.60 17.91 -24.58
N LEU A 227 23.34 17.85 -24.15
CA LEU A 227 22.80 18.72 -23.10
C LEU A 227 23.41 18.42 -21.72
N MET A 228 23.54 17.15 -21.33
CA MET A 228 24.19 16.77 -20.08
C MET A 228 25.69 17.11 -20.04
N ASN A 229 26.38 17.12 -21.18
CA ASN A 229 27.77 17.57 -21.27
C ASN A 229 27.92 19.10 -21.26
N HIS A 230 26.92 19.85 -21.73
CA HIS A 230 26.91 21.31 -21.62
C HIS A 230 26.58 21.82 -20.22
N LEU A 231 25.91 21.02 -19.39
CA LEU A 231 25.62 21.36 -17.98
C LEU A 231 26.74 20.98 -17.01
N LYS A 232 27.80 20.32 -17.48
CA LYS A 232 28.97 19.90 -16.67
C LYS A 232 30.21 20.78 -16.84
N ASN A 233 30.20 21.73 -17.77
CA ASN A 233 31.26 22.71 -18.01
C ASN A 233 30.68 24.12 -17.93
#